data_AF-A0A6S7JRS1-F1
#
_entry.id   AF-A0A6S7JRS1-F1
#
_cell.length_a   1.000
_cell.length_b   1.000
_cell.length_c   1.000
_cell.angle_alpha   90.00
_cell.angle_beta   90.00
_cell.angle_gamma   90.00
#
_symmetry.space_group_name_H-M   'P 1'
#
loop_
_entity.id
_entity.type
_entity.pdbx_description
1 polymer ?
#
loop_
_entity_poly.entity_id
_entity_poly.type
_entity_poly.pdbx_seq_one_letter_code
_entity_poly.pdbx_strand_id
1 'polypeptide(L)'
;MFAVFLNGGLKSMLKKAERLEIIISVLFINHALYDFASKYSSKSTNPFTWPGIKLKDRTFRPILNTYEILTKTSSSKEFVQQLKRVVVDWRYCDHFAVNSRGEIIKLGFNGKITVIYSTRESKDFMFPVPTESNVFDQYSMNVAVDSNDNVYVVTWLTTREKDGSDKDDFVLYAFDENYNIKHVSVLDFLDKEPEYVNIAVDKNQNVIMLTSWNDQVYICENTGKLKFQFKRDGDRLRSLSISNNNDIMIASDGCSAVKICSTEGKLKSTIKVPEGHEVVQVAFHHGICKIIVLTYVNKQDSWFLLGYSETGELENSVLFGKRDPNRSWQNIDIKSHPCGPVVVGVSDNITLL
;
A
#
# COMPACT_ATOMS: atom_id res chain seq x y z
N MET A 1 -16.73 26.51 -4.39
CA MET A 1 -16.63 25.99 -3.00
C MET A 1 -18.01 25.45 -2.64
N PHE A 2 -18.16 24.12 -2.48
CA PHE A 2 -19.41 23.52 -2.01
C PHE A 2 -19.32 23.39 -0.49
N ALA A 3 -20.22 24.04 0.25
CA ALA A 3 -20.28 23.95 1.71
C ALA A 3 -21.64 23.39 2.11
N VAL A 4 -21.65 22.31 2.89
CA VAL A 4 -22.88 21.70 3.42
C VAL A 4 -22.98 22.07 4.89
N PHE A 5 -24.01 22.82 5.26
CA PHE A 5 -24.30 23.17 6.65
C PHE A 5 -25.32 22.19 7.22
N LEU A 6 -24.90 21.38 8.19
CA LEU A 6 -25.81 20.51 8.94
C LEU A 6 -26.22 21.23 10.23
N ASN A 7 -27.47 21.69 10.29
CA ASN A 7 -28.03 22.27 11.52
C ASN A 7 -28.19 21.16 12.59
N GLY A 8 -27.49 21.31 13.71
CA GLY A 8 -27.63 20.43 14.89
C GLY A 8 -28.88 20.74 15.73
N GLY A 9 -29.20 19.85 16.68
CA GLY A 9 -30.27 20.05 17.67
C GLY A 9 -31.14 18.80 17.93
N LEU A 10 -32.06 18.87 18.91
CA LEU A 10 -32.97 17.77 19.28
C LEU A 10 -33.79 17.24 18.10
N LYS A 11 -34.28 18.13 17.21
CA LYS A 11 -34.99 17.75 15.99
C LYS A 11 -34.12 16.98 14.99
N SER A 12 -32.81 17.21 15.00
CA SER A 12 -31.89 16.44 14.15
C SER A 12 -31.88 14.98 14.58
N MET A 13 -31.90 14.68 15.88
CA MET A 13 -31.82 13.30 16.41
C MET A 13 -32.92 12.35 15.89
N LEU A 14 -34.11 12.88 15.58
CA LEU A 14 -35.25 12.10 15.08
C LEU A 14 -35.14 11.70 13.59
N LYS A 15 -34.28 12.37 12.79
CA LYS A 15 -34.09 12.12 11.35
C LYS A 15 -32.72 11.50 11.07
N LYS A 16 -32.38 10.41 11.74
CA LYS A 16 -31.06 9.77 11.60
C LYS A 16 -30.83 9.16 10.20
N ALA A 17 -31.86 8.55 9.61
CA ALA A 17 -31.79 7.93 8.29
C ALA A 17 -31.61 8.98 7.16
N GLU A 18 -32.47 9.99 7.10
CA GLU A 18 -32.37 11.07 6.11
C GLU A 18 -31.00 11.77 6.13
N ARG A 19 -30.43 12.00 7.33
CA ARG A 19 -29.10 12.60 7.46
C ARG A 19 -28.00 11.69 6.91
N LEU A 20 -28.14 10.38 7.09
CA LEU A 20 -27.19 9.42 6.54
C LEU A 20 -27.25 9.43 5.01
N GLU A 21 -28.43 9.48 4.42
CA GLU A 21 -28.60 9.58 2.95
C GLU A 21 -27.98 10.86 2.38
N ILE A 22 -28.15 12.00 3.06
CA ILE A 22 -27.51 13.26 2.66
C ILE A 22 -25.99 13.13 2.72
N ILE A 23 -25.45 12.59 3.82
CA ILE A 23 -24.01 12.38 3.98
C ILE A 23 -23.47 11.47 2.86
N ILE A 24 -24.14 10.35 2.59
CA ILE A 24 -23.77 9.40 1.54
C ILE A 24 -23.81 10.09 0.17
N SER A 25 -24.86 10.86 -0.13
CA SER A 25 -24.99 11.59 -1.40
C SER A 25 -23.85 12.59 -1.60
N VAL A 26 -23.48 13.33 -0.55
CA VAL A 26 -22.35 14.27 -0.59
C VAL A 26 -21.03 13.54 -0.81
N LEU A 27 -20.84 12.35 -0.23
CA LEU A 27 -19.67 11.50 -0.50
C LEU A 27 -19.64 11.10 -1.98
N PHE A 28 -20.74 10.57 -2.52
CA PHE A 28 -20.82 10.17 -3.94
C PHE A 28 -20.50 11.30 -4.89
N ILE A 29 -21.09 12.48 -4.66
CA ILE A 29 -20.84 13.65 -5.52
C ILE A 29 -19.35 14.03 -5.46
N ASN A 30 -18.74 14.03 -4.28
CA ASN A 30 -17.32 14.36 -4.15
C ASN A 30 -16.43 13.33 -4.86
N HIS A 31 -16.73 12.03 -4.71
CA HIS A 31 -15.98 10.97 -5.39
C HIS A 31 -16.14 11.04 -6.91
N ALA A 32 -17.37 11.21 -7.41
CA ALA A 32 -17.62 11.36 -8.84
C ALA A 32 -16.91 12.58 -9.44
N LEU A 33 -16.93 13.72 -8.73
CA LEU A 33 -16.20 14.92 -9.14
C LEU A 33 -14.68 14.72 -9.09
N TYR A 34 -14.18 14.01 -8.08
CA TYR A 34 -12.76 13.68 -7.98
C TYR A 34 -12.32 12.76 -9.10
N ASP A 35 -13.10 11.73 -9.42
CA ASP A 35 -12.83 10.79 -10.51
C ASP A 35 -12.83 11.51 -11.86
N PHE A 36 -13.83 12.37 -12.07
CA PHE A 36 -13.90 13.21 -13.26
C PHE A 36 -12.66 14.12 -13.37
N ALA A 37 -12.31 14.81 -12.30
CA ALA A 37 -11.13 15.67 -12.27
C ALA A 37 -9.84 14.86 -12.50
N SER A 38 -9.68 13.71 -11.83
CA SER A 38 -8.51 12.85 -11.95
C SER A 38 -8.34 12.31 -13.37
N LYS A 39 -9.44 11.95 -14.04
CA LYS A 39 -9.43 11.39 -15.39
C LYS A 39 -9.24 12.43 -16.49
N TYR A 40 -9.81 13.62 -16.35
CA TYR A 40 -9.90 14.61 -17.44
C TYR A 40 -9.10 15.90 -17.21
N SER A 41 -8.49 16.09 -16.04
CA SER A 41 -7.58 17.21 -15.78
C SER A 41 -6.19 16.92 -16.35
N SER A 42 -5.55 17.95 -16.92
CA SER A 42 -4.13 17.87 -17.29
C SER A 42 -3.18 17.86 -16.08
N LYS A 43 -3.69 18.23 -14.90
CA LYS A 43 -2.96 18.17 -13.63
C LYS A 43 -3.48 17.01 -12.79
N SER A 44 -2.58 16.20 -12.25
CA SER A 44 -2.93 15.16 -11.27
C SER A 44 -3.67 15.78 -10.09
N THR A 45 -4.81 15.18 -9.74
CA THR A 45 -5.66 15.70 -8.66
C THR A 45 -5.04 15.28 -7.32
N ASN A 46 -4.84 16.24 -6.41
CA ASN A 46 -4.26 15.95 -5.10
C ASN A 46 -5.36 15.74 -4.04
N PRO A 47 -5.50 14.54 -3.46
CA PRO A 47 -6.58 14.23 -2.52
C PRO A 47 -6.47 14.99 -1.20
N PHE A 48 -5.27 15.43 -0.81
CA PHE A 48 -5.05 16.27 0.39
C PHE A 48 -5.54 17.70 0.20
N THR A 49 -5.61 18.17 -1.04
CA THR A 49 -6.10 19.52 -1.36
C THR A 49 -7.56 19.54 -1.82
N TRP A 50 -8.18 18.36 -1.99
CA TRP A 50 -9.59 18.26 -2.34
C TRP A 50 -10.46 18.98 -1.29
N PRO A 51 -11.49 19.75 -1.71
CA PRO A 51 -12.33 20.49 -0.77
C PRO A 51 -12.86 19.62 0.37
N GLY A 52 -12.59 20.07 1.59
CA GLY A 52 -13.12 19.46 2.81
C GLY A 52 -14.42 20.10 3.27
N ILE A 53 -15.21 19.35 4.01
CA ILE A 53 -16.41 19.80 4.72
C ILE A 53 -15.98 20.24 6.12
N LYS A 54 -16.11 21.53 6.42
CA LYS A 54 -15.77 22.07 7.74
C LYS A 54 -16.84 21.67 8.75
N LEU A 55 -16.43 20.94 9.79
CA LEU A 55 -17.23 20.64 10.98
C LEU A 55 -16.75 21.52 12.14
N LYS A 56 -17.46 21.50 13.27
CA LYS A 56 -17.17 22.37 14.43
C LYS A 56 -15.76 22.16 15.00
N ASP A 57 -15.31 20.91 15.02
CA ASP A 57 -14.09 20.44 15.69
C ASP A 57 -13.02 19.90 14.73
N ARG A 58 -13.37 19.72 13.44
CA ARG A 58 -12.46 19.15 12.44
C ARG A 58 -12.87 19.49 11.01
N THR A 59 -11.99 19.23 10.06
CA THR A 59 -12.34 19.20 8.64
C THR A 59 -12.49 17.76 8.18
N PHE A 60 -13.65 17.43 7.63
CA PHE A 60 -13.92 16.14 7.03
C PHE A 60 -13.54 16.17 5.55
N ARG A 61 -12.68 15.25 5.08
CA ARG A 61 -12.25 15.21 3.68
C ARG A 61 -12.91 14.02 2.97
N PRO A 62 -13.93 14.24 2.11
CA PRO A 62 -14.73 13.16 1.54
C PRO A 62 -13.94 12.05 0.85
N ILE A 63 -12.82 12.36 0.21
CA ILE A 63 -11.98 11.38 -0.48
C ILE A 63 -11.19 10.53 0.52
N LEU A 64 -10.55 11.18 1.50
CA LEU A 64 -9.65 10.54 2.48
C LEU A 64 -10.38 9.89 3.67
N ASN A 65 -11.54 10.43 4.06
CA ASN A 65 -12.27 10.04 5.27
C ASN A 65 -13.51 9.18 4.98
N THR A 66 -13.68 8.68 3.75
CA THR A 66 -14.81 7.83 3.35
C THR A 66 -15.02 6.69 4.34
N TYR A 67 -13.94 5.99 4.69
CA TYR A 67 -13.95 4.83 5.57
C TYR A 67 -14.55 5.10 6.97
N GLU A 68 -14.26 6.28 7.55
CA GLU A 68 -14.74 6.63 8.89
C GLU A 68 -16.28 6.74 8.94
N ILE A 69 -16.91 7.20 7.86
CA ILE A 69 -18.37 7.32 7.78
C ILE A 69 -19.02 5.96 7.51
N LEU A 70 -18.43 5.20 6.59
CA LEU A 70 -18.95 3.91 6.16
C LEU A 70 -18.93 2.87 7.30
N THR A 71 -17.92 2.90 8.18
CA THR A 71 -17.84 1.97 9.32
C THR A 71 -18.79 2.28 10.47
N LYS A 72 -19.18 3.54 10.68
CA LYS A 72 -20.08 3.95 11.77
C LYS A 72 -21.55 3.61 11.53
N THR A 73 -21.90 3.09 10.36
CA THR A 73 -23.29 2.92 9.94
C THR A 73 -23.56 1.45 9.62
N SER A 74 -24.06 0.70 10.61
CA SER A 74 -24.35 -0.73 10.48
C SER A 74 -25.39 -1.06 9.39
N SER A 75 -26.22 -0.09 9.01
CA SER A 75 -27.29 -0.21 8.02
C SER A 75 -26.89 0.21 6.59
N SER A 76 -25.63 0.56 6.33
CA SER A 76 -25.21 1.11 5.03
C SER A 76 -24.46 0.11 4.15
N LYS A 77 -24.44 -1.19 4.46
CA LYS A 77 -23.65 -2.20 3.72
C LYS A 77 -23.79 -2.12 2.19
N GLU A 78 -24.99 -1.85 1.66
CA GLU A 78 -25.22 -1.67 0.21
C GLU A 78 -24.62 -0.37 -0.35
N PHE A 79 -24.77 0.77 0.35
CA PHE A 79 -24.16 2.05 -0.06
C PHE A 79 -22.64 2.06 0.09
N VAL A 80 -22.16 1.42 1.16
CA VAL A 80 -20.76 1.13 1.46
C VAL A 80 -20.14 0.29 0.35
N GLN A 81 -20.88 -0.66 -0.22
CA GLN A 81 -20.43 -1.39 -1.40
C GLN A 81 -20.35 -0.50 -2.64
N GLN A 82 -21.20 0.50 -2.83
CA GLN A 82 -21.17 1.36 -4.01
C GLN A 82 -20.06 2.43 -3.98
N LEU A 83 -19.73 2.98 -2.81
CA LEU A 83 -18.63 3.97 -2.65
C LEU A 83 -17.23 3.34 -2.59
N LYS A 84 -17.11 2.06 -2.24
CA LYS A 84 -15.83 1.37 -2.26
C LYS A 84 -15.35 1.21 -3.69
N ARG A 85 -14.22 1.85 -4.01
CA ARG A 85 -13.57 1.70 -5.31
C ARG A 85 -13.20 0.24 -5.60
N VAL A 86 -12.84 -0.55 -4.58
CA VAL A 86 -12.75 -2.01 -4.65
C VAL A 86 -13.12 -2.62 -3.29
N VAL A 87 -14.05 -3.58 -3.27
CA VAL A 87 -14.29 -4.49 -2.13
C VAL A 87 -13.43 -5.72 -2.36
N VAL A 88 -12.52 -6.02 -1.44
CA VAL A 88 -11.80 -7.30 -1.43
C VAL A 88 -12.05 -7.93 -0.07
N ASP A 89 -12.38 -9.22 -0.02
CA ASP A 89 -12.34 -9.98 1.23
C ASP A 89 -10.86 -10.09 1.62
N TRP A 90 -10.46 -9.33 2.64
CA TRP A 90 -9.08 -9.06 3.03
C TRP A 90 -8.62 -9.92 4.22
N ARG A 91 -9.26 -11.06 4.45
CA ARG A 91 -8.74 -12.02 5.43
C ARG A 91 -7.34 -12.46 4.99
N TYR A 92 -6.32 -11.97 5.71
CA TYR A 92 -4.91 -12.38 5.66
C TYR A 92 -4.10 -12.00 4.41
N CYS A 93 -4.20 -10.76 3.90
CA CYS A 93 -3.33 -10.34 2.79
C CYS A 93 -2.49 -9.12 3.14
N ASP A 94 -1.27 -9.39 3.59
CA ASP A 94 -0.23 -8.39 3.86
C ASP A 94 0.61 -8.09 2.60
N HIS A 95 0.26 -8.68 1.46
CA HIS A 95 1.07 -8.66 0.23
C HIS A 95 0.21 -8.38 -1.00
N PHE A 96 0.06 -7.09 -1.34
CA PHE A 96 -0.52 -6.66 -2.60
C PHE A 96 0.28 -5.52 -3.25
N ALA A 97 0.00 -5.31 -4.52
CA ALA A 97 0.44 -4.17 -5.31
C ALA A 97 -0.72 -3.62 -6.14
N VAL A 98 -0.46 -2.49 -6.81
CA VAL A 98 -1.41 -1.83 -7.70
C VAL A 98 -0.71 -1.49 -9.00
N ASN A 99 -1.39 -1.65 -10.12
CA ASN A 99 -0.86 -1.30 -11.45
C ASN A 99 -1.35 0.07 -11.93
N SER A 100 -0.91 0.50 -13.12
CA SER A 100 -1.27 1.79 -13.73
C SER A 100 -2.77 1.99 -13.90
N ARG A 101 -3.52 0.90 -14.07
CA ARG A 101 -4.98 0.89 -14.26
C ARG A 101 -5.76 0.92 -12.95
N GLY A 102 -5.07 0.91 -11.80
CA GLY A 102 -5.68 0.84 -10.48
C GLY A 102 -6.24 -0.53 -10.13
N GLU A 103 -5.82 -1.58 -10.85
CA GLU A 103 -6.16 -2.96 -10.54
C GLU A 103 -5.30 -3.44 -9.38
N ILE A 104 -5.89 -4.23 -8.48
CA ILE A 104 -5.22 -4.70 -7.27
C ILE A 104 -4.67 -6.09 -7.54
N ILE A 105 -3.38 -6.26 -7.34
CA ILE A 105 -2.66 -7.52 -7.54
C ILE A 105 -2.37 -8.09 -6.16
N LYS A 106 -3.11 -9.13 -5.78
CA LYS A 106 -3.03 -9.79 -4.49
C LYS A 106 -2.34 -11.14 -4.64
N LEU A 107 -1.44 -11.45 -3.71
CA LEU A 107 -0.89 -12.79 -3.60
C LEU A 107 -1.81 -13.69 -2.80
N GLY A 108 -2.05 -14.88 -3.33
CA GLY A 108 -2.65 -16.00 -2.63
C GLY A 108 -1.59 -17.01 -2.18
N PHE A 109 -2.05 -18.02 -1.44
CA PHE A 109 -1.26 -19.19 -1.11
C PHE A 109 -0.97 -20.03 -2.36
N ASN A 110 0.12 -20.80 -2.33
CA ASN A 110 0.46 -21.83 -3.33
C ASN A 110 0.61 -21.28 -4.76
N GLY A 111 1.37 -20.19 -4.94
CA GLY A 111 1.72 -19.72 -6.28
C GLY A 111 0.56 -19.10 -7.06
N LYS A 112 -0.32 -18.39 -6.37
CA LYS A 112 -1.50 -17.75 -6.94
C LYS A 112 -1.38 -16.23 -6.93
N ILE A 113 -1.63 -15.60 -8.06
CA ILE A 113 -1.86 -14.16 -8.19
C ILE A 113 -3.35 -13.95 -8.49
N THR A 114 -4.03 -13.15 -7.68
CA THR A 114 -5.41 -12.71 -7.94
C THR A 114 -5.37 -11.25 -8.33
N VAL A 115 -5.87 -10.95 -9.53
CA VAL A 115 -6.02 -9.59 -10.05
C VAL A 115 -7.46 -9.17 -9.87
N ILE A 116 -7.68 -8.04 -9.23
CA ILE A 116 -9.01 -7.51 -8.95
C ILE A 116 -9.15 -6.23 -9.76
N TYR A 117 -10.01 -6.31 -10.78
CA TYR A 117 -10.24 -5.24 -11.72
C TYR A 117 -11.06 -4.11 -11.10
N SER A 118 -11.02 -2.93 -11.71
CA SER A 118 -11.88 -1.81 -11.33
C SER A 118 -13.38 -2.12 -11.49
N THR A 119 -13.72 -3.08 -12.35
CA THR A 119 -15.08 -3.64 -12.50
C THR A 119 -15.51 -4.54 -11.34
N ARG A 120 -14.59 -4.84 -10.40
CA ARG A 120 -14.75 -5.80 -9.28
C ARG A 120 -14.79 -7.26 -9.69
N GLU A 121 -14.59 -7.54 -10.97
CA GLU A 121 -14.26 -8.88 -11.40
C GLU A 121 -12.86 -9.24 -10.88
N SER A 122 -12.64 -10.51 -10.60
CA SER A 122 -11.32 -11.00 -10.23
C SER A 122 -10.92 -12.13 -11.15
N LYS A 123 -9.64 -12.16 -11.54
CA LYS A 123 -9.05 -13.25 -12.29
C LYS A 123 -7.85 -13.80 -11.56
N ASP A 124 -7.76 -15.12 -11.53
CA ASP A 124 -6.68 -15.84 -10.90
C ASP A 124 -5.68 -16.31 -11.95
N PHE A 125 -4.40 -16.16 -11.63
CA PHE A 125 -3.26 -16.61 -12.40
C PHE A 125 -2.42 -17.51 -11.51
N MET A 126 -2.25 -18.76 -11.95
CA MET A 126 -1.38 -19.73 -11.28
C MET A 126 -0.01 -19.67 -11.94
N PHE A 127 1.05 -19.67 -11.13
CA PHE A 127 2.41 -19.78 -11.64
C PHE A 127 3.09 -21.05 -11.10
N PRO A 128 3.90 -21.71 -11.93
CA PRO A 128 4.52 -22.98 -11.61
C PRO A 128 5.58 -22.82 -10.53
N VAL A 129 5.85 -23.92 -9.85
CA VAL A 129 7.04 -24.06 -9.02
C VAL A 129 8.26 -24.27 -9.96
N PRO A 130 9.43 -23.67 -9.69
CA PRO A 130 10.52 -23.60 -10.67
C PRO A 130 11.28 -24.91 -10.87
N THR A 131 11.05 -25.90 -10.00
CA THR A 131 11.89 -27.09 -9.89
C THR A 131 11.08 -28.38 -10.01
N GLU A 132 11.66 -29.40 -10.66
CA GLU A 132 11.16 -30.78 -10.66
C GLU A 132 11.31 -31.48 -9.29
N SER A 133 11.78 -30.76 -8.28
CA SER A 133 11.96 -31.27 -6.91
C SER A 133 10.62 -31.36 -6.17
N ASN A 134 10.59 -32.20 -5.14
CA ASN A 134 9.44 -32.34 -4.23
C ASN A 134 9.33 -31.09 -3.35
N VAL A 135 8.78 -30.02 -3.93
CA VAL A 135 8.39 -28.82 -3.20
C VAL A 135 7.12 -29.14 -2.43
N PHE A 136 7.20 -29.03 -1.12
CA PHE A 136 6.07 -29.31 -0.23
C PHE A 136 5.58 -28.06 0.49
N ASP A 137 6.35 -26.96 0.44
CA ASP A 137 5.90 -25.67 0.95
C ASP A 137 6.27 -24.50 0.03
N GLN A 138 5.32 -23.58 -0.13
CA GLN A 138 5.42 -22.41 -1.01
C GLN A 138 4.67 -21.23 -0.40
N TYR A 139 5.42 -20.21 0.03
CA TYR A 139 4.86 -18.98 0.59
C TYR A 139 5.17 -17.77 -0.28
N SER A 140 4.11 -17.09 -0.72
CA SER A 140 4.22 -15.82 -1.43
C SER A 140 4.57 -14.71 -0.42
N MET A 141 5.77 -14.12 -0.53
CA MET A 141 6.30 -13.20 0.48
C MET A 141 6.00 -11.74 0.17
N ASN A 142 6.07 -11.32 -1.09
CA ASN A 142 5.71 -9.95 -1.47
C ASN A 142 5.52 -9.78 -2.98
N VAL A 143 4.86 -8.69 -3.37
CA VAL A 143 4.62 -8.32 -4.77
C VAL A 143 4.86 -6.82 -4.98
N ALA A 144 5.46 -6.49 -6.11
CA ALA A 144 5.57 -5.12 -6.62
C ALA A 144 5.30 -5.07 -8.12
N VAL A 145 5.04 -3.86 -8.61
CA VAL A 145 4.71 -3.59 -10.02
C VAL A 145 5.60 -2.44 -10.49
N ASP A 146 6.22 -2.59 -11.66
CA ASP A 146 7.04 -1.53 -12.27
C ASP A 146 6.19 -0.55 -13.10
N SER A 147 6.82 0.47 -13.68
CA SER A 147 6.11 1.46 -14.50
C SER A 147 5.45 0.92 -15.78
N ASN A 148 5.80 -0.30 -16.21
CA ASN A 148 5.26 -0.97 -17.39
C ASN A 148 4.17 -1.99 -17.04
N ASP A 149 3.70 -2.00 -15.79
CA ASP A 149 2.79 -3.01 -15.24
C ASP A 149 3.36 -4.44 -15.17
N ASN A 150 4.69 -4.62 -15.30
CA ASN A 150 5.32 -5.90 -15.02
C ASN A 150 5.20 -6.21 -13.53
N VAL A 151 4.93 -7.47 -13.20
CA VAL A 151 4.68 -7.92 -11.82
C VAL A 151 5.88 -8.72 -11.32
N TYR A 152 6.33 -8.40 -10.11
CA TYR A 152 7.45 -9.07 -9.47
C TYR A 152 6.96 -9.72 -8.20
N VAL A 153 7.21 -11.01 -8.04
CA VAL A 153 6.77 -11.79 -6.88
C VAL A 153 7.98 -12.48 -6.26
N VAL A 154 8.22 -12.24 -4.98
CA VAL A 154 9.19 -13.01 -4.20
C VAL A 154 8.44 -14.10 -3.45
N THR A 155 8.92 -15.33 -3.59
CA THR A 155 8.36 -16.53 -2.97
C THR A 155 9.44 -17.23 -2.16
N TRP A 156 9.09 -17.74 -0.98
CA TRP A 156 9.91 -18.68 -0.21
C TRP A 156 9.45 -20.10 -0.55
N LEU A 157 10.39 -20.96 -0.94
CA LEU A 157 10.16 -22.35 -1.32
C LEU A 157 10.96 -23.28 -0.41
N THR A 158 10.29 -24.28 0.15
CA THR A 158 10.95 -25.38 0.85
C THR A 158 10.88 -26.64 0.01
N THR A 159 12.06 -27.16 -0.32
CA THR A 159 12.22 -28.33 -1.18
C THR A 159 12.85 -29.48 -0.41
N ARG A 160 12.39 -30.71 -0.67
CA ARG A 160 13.01 -31.92 -0.12
C ARG A 160 14.13 -32.39 -1.03
N GLU A 161 15.37 -32.38 -0.53
CA GLU A 161 16.50 -32.95 -1.25
C GLU A 161 16.49 -34.49 -1.22
N LYS A 162 17.27 -35.11 -2.11
CA LYS A 162 17.30 -36.57 -2.25
C LYS A 162 17.83 -37.30 -1.01
N ASP A 163 18.65 -36.63 -0.21
CA ASP A 163 19.18 -37.14 1.05
C ASP A 163 18.20 -36.99 2.23
N GLY A 164 17.03 -36.40 1.98
CA GLY A 164 15.99 -36.15 2.96
C GLY A 164 16.12 -34.81 3.68
N SER A 165 17.12 -33.97 3.37
CA SER A 165 17.25 -32.63 3.94
C SER A 165 16.30 -31.60 3.34
N ASP A 166 16.02 -30.53 4.09
CA ASP A 166 15.25 -29.36 3.65
C ASP A 166 16.19 -28.36 2.99
N LYS A 167 15.80 -27.87 1.81
CA LYS A 167 16.43 -26.71 1.20
C LYS A 167 15.41 -25.60 1.01
N ASP A 168 15.68 -24.49 1.68
CA ASP A 168 14.94 -23.25 1.58
C ASP A 168 15.59 -22.32 0.55
N ASP A 169 14.78 -21.86 -0.41
CA ASP A 169 15.18 -20.93 -1.46
C ASP A 169 14.21 -19.75 -1.54
N PHE A 170 14.74 -18.55 -1.70
CA PHE A 170 13.96 -17.40 -2.15
C PHE A 170 13.99 -17.35 -3.68
N VAL A 171 12.82 -17.19 -4.30
CA VAL A 171 12.68 -17.15 -5.75
C VAL A 171 11.94 -15.88 -6.17
N LEU A 172 12.56 -15.14 -7.09
CA LEU A 172 11.96 -14.02 -7.79
C LEU A 172 11.32 -14.50 -9.10
N TYR A 173 10.01 -14.28 -9.22
CA TYR A 173 9.28 -14.37 -10.47
C TYR A 173 9.08 -12.98 -11.03
N ALA A 174 9.43 -12.77 -12.30
CA ALA A 174 9.10 -11.58 -13.05
C ALA A 174 8.08 -11.95 -14.14
N PHE A 175 6.93 -11.30 -14.11
CA PHE A 175 5.85 -11.45 -15.06
C PHE A 175 5.69 -10.18 -15.90
N ASP A 176 5.25 -10.31 -17.14
CA ASP A 176 4.78 -9.16 -17.91
C ASP A 176 3.39 -8.67 -17.47
N GLU A 177 2.92 -7.60 -18.10
CA GLU A 177 1.61 -6.99 -17.85
C GLU A 177 0.42 -7.92 -18.13
N ASN A 178 0.66 -9.01 -18.86
CA ASN A 178 -0.31 -10.06 -19.17
C ASN A 178 -0.14 -11.30 -18.27
N TYR A 179 0.69 -11.19 -17.22
CA TYR A 179 0.99 -12.25 -16.25
C TYR A 179 1.70 -13.46 -16.86
N ASN A 180 2.39 -13.31 -18.00
CA ASN A 180 3.29 -14.34 -18.51
C ASN A 180 4.66 -14.22 -17.84
N ILE A 181 5.22 -15.35 -17.45
CA ILE A 181 6.56 -15.40 -16.83
C ILE A 181 7.63 -15.00 -17.85
N LYS A 182 8.46 -14.02 -17.49
CA LYS A 182 9.67 -13.64 -18.22
C LYS A 182 10.92 -14.26 -17.63
N HIS A 183 11.04 -14.20 -16.30
CA HIS A 183 12.20 -14.70 -15.57
C HIS A 183 11.77 -15.38 -14.28
N VAL A 184 12.51 -16.43 -13.92
CA VAL A 184 12.42 -17.10 -12.62
C VAL A 184 13.84 -17.28 -12.13
N SER A 185 14.16 -16.73 -10.97
CA SER A 185 15.54 -16.63 -10.49
C SER A 185 15.62 -16.95 -9.00
N VAL A 186 16.52 -17.85 -8.63
CA VAL A 186 16.85 -18.11 -7.22
C VAL A 186 17.69 -16.95 -6.70
N LEU A 187 17.33 -16.42 -5.54
CA LEU A 187 18.00 -15.31 -4.86
C LEU A 187 18.97 -15.86 -3.81
N ASP A 188 20.13 -16.32 -4.27
CA ASP A 188 21.17 -16.98 -3.45
C ASP A 188 21.87 -16.06 -2.44
N PHE A 189 21.66 -14.75 -2.55
CA PHE A 189 22.21 -13.74 -1.65
C PHE A 189 21.32 -13.43 -0.44
N LEU A 190 20.10 -13.98 -0.39
CA LEU A 190 19.22 -13.86 0.78
C LEU A 190 19.52 -14.99 1.77
N ASP A 191 19.51 -14.67 3.07
CA ASP A 191 19.72 -15.64 4.12
C ASP A 191 18.54 -16.64 4.19
N LYS A 192 18.79 -17.86 4.66
CA LYS A 192 17.84 -18.99 4.53
C LYS A 192 16.80 -19.10 5.63
N GLU A 193 16.81 -18.22 6.62
CA GLU A 193 15.78 -18.23 7.66
C GLU A 193 14.47 -17.64 7.12
N PRO A 194 13.29 -18.02 7.65
CA PRO A 194 12.02 -17.49 7.16
C PRO A 194 11.92 -15.99 7.45
N GLU A 195 12.24 -15.20 6.42
CA GLU A 195 12.25 -13.74 6.46
C GLU A 195 11.04 -13.17 5.75
N TYR A 196 10.29 -12.25 6.39
CA TYR A 196 9.39 -11.38 5.65
C TYR A 196 10.21 -10.54 4.68
N VAL A 197 9.83 -10.52 3.41
CA VAL A 197 10.46 -9.69 2.39
C VAL A 197 9.52 -8.55 2.04
N ASN A 198 10.04 -7.34 1.87
CA ASN A 198 9.34 -6.23 1.22
C ASN A 198 10.10 -5.86 -0.05
N ILE A 199 9.37 -5.64 -1.14
CA ILE A 199 9.98 -5.33 -2.42
C ILE A 199 9.37 -4.07 -3.03
N ALA A 200 10.20 -3.35 -3.77
CA ALA A 200 9.79 -2.26 -4.65
C ALA A 200 10.63 -2.30 -5.92
N VAL A 201 10.15 -1.67 -6.98
CA VAL A 201 10.83 -1.68 -8.28
C VAL A 201 11.09 -0.24 -8.72
N ASP A 202 12.32 0.04 -9.11
CA ASP A 202 12.70 1.36 -9.62
C ASP A 202 12.38 1.52 -11.11
N LYS A 203 12.61 2.72 -11.65
CA LYS A 203 12.36 3.02 -13.08
C LYS A 203 13.28 2.26 -14.04
N ASN A 204 14.37 1.68 -13.53
CA ASN A 204 15.32 0.88 -14.29
C ASN A 204 15.01 -0.62 -14.17
N GLN A 205 13.86 -0.99 -13.59
CA GLN A 205 13.44 -2.37 -13.32
C GLN A 205 14.40 -3.14 -12.40
N ASN A 206 15.17 -2.42 -11.56
CA ASN A 206 15.86 -3.08 -10.47
C ASN A 206 14.85 -3.39 -9.36
N VAL A 207 14.94 -4.57 -8.78
CA VAL A 207 14.14 -4.99 -7.63
C VAL A 207 14.93 -4.68 -6.37
N ILE A 208 14.35 -3.82 -5.53
CA ILE A 208 14.89 -3.43 -4.23
C ILE A 208 14.19 -4.29 -3.19
N MET A 209 14.96 -4.92 -2.31
CA MET A 209 14.45 -5.82 -1.29
C MET A 209 14.97 -5.44 0.08
N LEU A 210 14.07 -5.51 1.04
CA LEU A 210 14.38 -5.49 2.46
C LEU A 210 13.84 -6.77 3.06
N THR A 211 14.57 -7.37 3.99
CA THR A 211 14.08 -8.54 4.71
C THR A 211 13.97 -8.24 6.21
N SER A 212 13.11 -8.99 6.89
CA SER A 212 12.96 -8.88 8.33
C SER A 212 14.18 -9.50 9.01
N TRP A 213 14.73 -8.81 10.00
CA TRP A 213 15.80 -9.29 10.90
C TRP A 213 17.24 -9.16 10.40
N ASN A 214 17.45 -8.72 9.16
CA ASN A 214 18.75 -8.20 8.73
C ASN A 214 18.72 -6.68 8.51
N ASP A 215 19.90 -6.07 8.63
CA ASP A 215 20.11 -4.65 8.41
C ASP A 215 20.48 -4.33 6.96
N GLN A 216 20.21 -5.24 6.01
CA GLN A 216 20.63 -5.09 4.63
C GLN A 216 19.50 -4.57 3.74
N VAL A 217 19.91 -3.87 2.69
CA VAL A 217 19.09 -3.52 1.54
C VAL A 217 19.75 -4.15 0.33
N TYR A 218 19.00 -4.97 -0.39
CA TYR A 218 19.49 -5.65 -1.59
C TYR A 218 18.88 -5.01 -2.83
N ILE A 219 19.67 -4.88 -3.88
CA ILE A 219 19.22 -4.37 -5.18
C ILE A 219 19.70 -5.33 -6.24
N CYS A 220 18.76 -5.99 -6.91
CA CYS A 220 19.06 -6.91 -8.00
C CYS A 220 18.39 -6.47 -9.30
N GLU A 221 18.89 -6.99 -10.43
CA GLU A 221 18.24 -6.88 -11.72
C GLU A 221 16.90 -7.64 -11.72
N ASN A 222 16.02 -7.36 -12.69
CA ASN A 222 14.78 -8.13 -12.91
C ASN A 222 15.03 -9.62 -13.23
N THR A 223 16.27 -10.00 -13.53
CA THR A 223 16.75 -11.37 -13.69
C THR A 223 17.33 -11.98 -12.40
N GLY A 224 17.13 -11.33 -11.25
CA GLY A 224 17.58 -11.81 -9.93
C GLY A 224 19.07 -11.63 -9.64
N LYS A 225 19.86 -11.05 -10.55
CA LYS A 225 21.30 -10.84 -10.33
C LYS A 225 21.56 -9.66 -9.38
N LEU A 226 22.23 -9.90 -8.25
CA LEU A 226 22.60 -8.85 -7.29
C LEU A 226 23.52 -7.79 -7.93
N LYS A 227 23.20 -6.51 -7.73
CA LYS A 227 24.01 -5.36 -8.18
C LYS A 227 24.71 -4.67 -7.02
N PHE A 228 23.93 -4.35 -5.99
CA PHE A 228 24.38 -3.59 -4.84
C PHE A 228 23.73 -4.14 -3.59
N GLN A 229 24.45 -4.00 -2.47
CA GLN A 229 23.90 -4.18 -1.14
C GLN A 229 24.48 -3.12 -0.22
N PHE A 230 23.68 -2.63 0.72
CA PHE A 230 24.15 -1.68 1.73
C PHE A 230 23.40 -1.84 3.05
N LYS A 231 24.03 -1.38 4.14
CA LYS A 231 23.44 -1.40 5.48
C LYS A 231 22.45 -0.25 5.67
N ARG A 232 21.31 -0.55 6.27
CA ARG A 232 20.34 0.41 6.83
C ARG A 232 20.43 0.41 8.37
N ASP A 233 19.88 1.44 8.99
CA ASP A 233 19.75 1.45 10.44
C ASP A 233 18.50 0.69 10.86
N GLY A 234 18.67 -0.19 11.85
CA GLY A 234 17.63 -1.05 12.39
C GLY A 234 17.46 -2.34 11.58
N ASP A 235 16.99 -3.37 12.27
CA ASP A 235 16.80 -4.74 11.78
C ASP A 235 15.32 -5.03 11.43
N ARG A 236 14.38 -4.30 12.02
CA ARG A 236 12.95 -4.52 11.81
C ARG A 236 12.40 -3.83 10.57
N LEU A 237 11.79 -4.65 9.72
CA LEU A 237 11.14 -4.26 8.48
C LEU A 237 9.76 -3.66 8.73
N ARG A 238 9.45 -2.53 8.07
CA ARG A 238 8.07 -2.00 7.98
C ARG A 238 7.68 -1.73 6.54
N SER A 239 8.39 -0.85 5.84
CA SER A 239 7.95 -0.38 4.53
C SER A 239 9.07 0.13 3.65
N LEU A 240 8.88 -0.03 2.35
CA LEU A 240 9.77 0.35 1.27
C LEU A 240 8.96 1.04 0.17
N SER A 241 9.47 2.15 -0.36
CA SER A 241 8.92 2.79 -1.56
C SER A 241 10.01 3.50 -2.35
N ILE A 242 9.72 3.84 -3.62
CA ILE A 242 10.69 4.44 -4.54
C ILE A 242 10.14 5.78 -5.07
N SER A 243 10.99 6.80 -5.07
CA SER A 243 10.66 8.13 -5.57
C SER A 243 10.73 8.23 -7.10
N ASN A 244 10.31 9.37 -7.65
CA ASN A 244 10.52 9.68 -9.07
C ASN A 244 12.01 9.77 -9.49
N ASN A 245 12.92 9.94 -8.53
CA ASN A 245 14.37 10.03 -8.76
C ASN A 245 15.10 8.72 -8.43
N ASN A 246 14.37 7.60 -8.31
CA ASN A 246 14.86 6.31 -7.83
C ASN A 246 15.44 6.35 -6.40
N ASP A 247 15.06 7.35 -5.60
CA ASP A 247 15.46 7.37 -4.21
C ASP A 247 14.65 6.34 -3.41
N ILE A 248 15.35 5.57 -2.60
CA ILE A 248 14.80 4.51 -1.76
C ILE A 248 14.30 5.13 -0.46
N MET A 249 13.01 4.99 -0.19
CA MET A 249 12.37 5.42 1.04
C MET A 249 12.17 4.23 1.96
N ILE A 250 12.75 4.29 3.16
CA ILE A 250 12.74 3.20 4.13
C ILE A 250 12.08 3.69 5.41
N ALA A 251 11.05 2.98 5.83
CA ALA A 251 10.50 3.04 7.18
C ALA A 251 10.89 1.78 7.95
N SER A 252 11.50 1.95 9.12
CA SER A 252 11.84 0.88 10.06
C SER A 252 10.88 0.90 11.25
N ASP A 253 10.70 -0.23 11.94
CA ASP A 253 9.78 -0.35 13.08
C ASP A 253 10.16 0.55 14.26
N GLY A 254 9.15 1.08 14.95
CA GLY A 254 9.32 2.00 16.09
C GLY A 254 9.98 3.34 15.76
N CYS A 255 10.20 3.65 14.47
CA CYS A 255 10.89 4.86 14.08
C CYS A 255 9.94 6.06 13.96
N SER A 256 10.44 7.22 14.38
CA SER A 256 9.80 8.54 14.20
C SER A 256 10.25 9.22 12.91
N ALA A 257 10.77 8.47 11.95
CA ALA A 257 11.29 9.03 10.71
C ALA A 257 11.28 8.03 9.54
N VAL A 258 11.27 8.59 8.33
CA VAL A 258 11.53 7.90 7.06
C VAL A 258 12.91 8.31 6.57
N LYS A 259 13.74 7.35 6.19
CA LYS A 259 15.05 7.60 5.58
C LYS A 259 14.95 7.57 4.06
N ILE A 260 15.65 8.48 3.40
CA ILE A 260 15.72 8.55 1.94
C ILE A 260 17.17 8.35 1.52
N CYS A 261 17.42 7.29 0.78
CA CYS A 261 18.76 6.89 0.32
C CYS A 261 18.81 6.84 -1.21
N SER A 262 20.00 6.98 -1.79
CA SER A 262 20.20 6.64 -3.20
C SER A 262 20.23 5.11 -3.39
N THR A 263 20.20 4.66 -4.65
CA THR A 263 20.39 3.25 -5.04
C THR A 263 21.74 2.67 -4.62
N GLU A 264 22.75 3.51 -4.36
CA GLU A 264 24.06 3.09 -3.87
C GLU A 264 24.13 3.09 -2.33
N GLY A 265 23.02 3.37 -1.65
CA GLY A 265 22.94 3.36 -0.18
C GLY A 265 23.37 4.66 0.50
N LYS A 266 23.61 5.74 -0.26
CA LYS A 266 23.95 7.04 0.34
C LYS A 266 22.70 7.69 0.92
N LEU A 267 22.69 7.95 2.23
CA LEU A 267 21.63 8.73 2.87
C LEU A 267 21.59 10.15 2.29
N LYS A 268 20.44 10.54 1.74
CA LYS A 268 20.18 11.87 1.16
C LYS A 268 19.47 12.77 2.16
N SER A 269 18.46 12.25 2.84
CA SER A 269 17.69 13.01 3.83
C SER A 269 16.93 12.08 4.80
N THR A 270 16.43 12.67 5.88
CA THR A 270 15.60 12.01 6.88
C THR A 270 14.38 12.87 7.14
N ILE A 271 13.19 12.32 6.92
CA ILE A 271 11.92 12.99 7.19
C ILE A 271 11.45 12.57 8.57
N LYS A 272 11.37 13.52 9.50
CA LYS A 272 10.81 13.27 10.84
C LYS A 272 9.29 13.43 10.82
N VAL A 273 8.58 12.52 11.48
CA VAL A 273 7.15 12.67 11.73
C VAL A 273 6.90 13.52 12.99
N PRO A 274 5.72 14.14 13.12
CA PRO A 274 5.39 14.93 14.30
C PRO A 274 5.48 14.11 15.60
N GLU A 275 5.67 14.79 16.72
CA GLU A 275 5.77 14.13 18.02
C GLU A 275 4.54 13.25 18.33
N GLY A 276 4.80 12.04 18.83
CA GLY A 276 3.76 11.06 19.15
C GLY A 276 3.24 10.25 17.95
N HIS A 277 3.72 10.53 16.73
CA HIS A 277 3.49 9.67 15.56
C HIS A 277 4.59 8.61 15.46
N GLU A 278 4.17 7.38 15.16
CA GLU A 278 5.04 6.26 14.79
C GLU A 278 4.84 5.96 13.31
N VAL A 279 5.95 5.80 12.56
CA VAL A 279 5.89 5.47 11.14
C VAL A 279 5.44 4.03 10.98
N VAL A 280 4.42 3.84 10.16
CA VAL A 280 3.85 2.52 9.85
C VAL A 280 4.32 2.14 8.47
N GLN A 281 4.11 3.02 7.49
CA GLN A 281 4.50 2.78 6.11
C GLN A 281 4.73 4.07 5.31
N VAL A 282 5.38 3.93 4.16
CA VAL A 282 5.67 5.01 3.23
C VAL A 282 5.27 4.62 1.81
N ALA A 283 4.74 5.58 1.06
CA ALA A 283 4.52 5.48 -0.38
C ALA A 283 4.87 6.81 -1.06
N PHE A 284 5.16 6.75 -2.35
CA PHE A 284 5.38 7.95 -3.15
C PHE A 284 4.24 8.16 -4.15
N HIS A 285 3.59 9.31 -4.08
CA HIS A 285 2.58 9.68 -5.06
C HIS A 285 3.24 10.34 -6.28
N HIS A 286 3.50 9.54 -7.31
CA HIS A 286 4.25 9.95 -8.49
C HIS A 286 3.59 11.08 -9.30
N GLY A 287 2.25 11.08 -9.40
CA GLY A 287 1.52 12.11 -10.16
C GLY A 287 1.54 13.52 -9.56
N ILE A 288 1.69 13.66 -8.24
CA ILE A 288 1.74 14.95 -7.54
C ILE A 288 3.09 15.21 -6.87
N CYS A 289 4.06 14.32 -7.06
CA CYS A 289 5.40 14.42 -6.47
C CYS A 289 5.37 14.61 -4.94
N LYS A 290 4.67 13.72 -4.22
CA LYS A 290 4.57 13.79 -2.75
C LYS A 290 4.92 12.49 -2.07
N ILE A 291 5.53 12.61 -0.90
CA ILE A 291 5.79 11.49 0.00
C ILE A 291 4.58 11.35 0.92
N ILE A 292 3.97 10.18 0.95
CA ILE A 292 2.84 9.87 1.81
C ILE A 292 3.33 8.92 2.89
N VAL A 293 3.19 9.34 4.15
CA VAL A 293 3.59 8.55 5.30
C VAL A 293 2.34 8.18 6.09
N LEU A 294 2.08 6.88 6.20
CA LEU A 294 1.08 6.35 7.11
C LEU A 294 1.70 6.26 8.50
N THR A 295 1.05 6.86 9.48
CA THR A 295 1.50 6.89 10.87
C THR A 295 0.40 6.46 11.83
N TYR A 296 0.82 6.02 13.02
CA TYR A 296 -0.06 5.68 14.12
C TYR A 296 0.25 6.54 15.35
N VAL A 297 -0.79 7.00 16.04
CA VAL A 297 -0.67 7.78 17.27
C VAL A 297 -1.28 7.00 18.42
N ASN A 298 -0.42 6.36 19.22
CA ASN A 298 -0.80 5.48 20.34
C ASN A 298 -1.80 6.13 21.30
N LYS A 299 -1.53 7.38 21.73
CA LYS A 299 -2.40 8.12 22.69
C LYS A 299 -3.81 8.38 22.15
N GLN A 300 -3.99 8.39 20.84
CA GLN A 300 -5.26 8.70 20.18
C GLN A 300 -5.92 7.46 19.57
N ASP A 301 -5.24 6.30 19.58
CA ASP A 301 -5.69 5.07 18.95
C ASP A 301 -6.12 5.30 17.48
N SER A 302 -5.32 6.10 16.76
CA SER A 302 -5.70 6.71 15.49
C SER A 302 -4.56 6.66 14.47
N TRP A 303 -4.95 6.42 13.21
CA TRP A 303 -4.08 6.40 12.05
C TRP A 303 -4.14 7.75 11.32
N PHE A 304 -3.01 8.22 10.83
CA PHE A 304 -2.89 9.47 10.08
C PHE A 304 -2.15 9.25 8.77
N LEU A 305 -2.63 9.92 7.72
CA LEU A 305 -1.88 10.11 6.48
C LEU A 305 -1.21 11.48 6.54
N LEU A 306 0.11 11.47 6.54
CA LEU A 306 0.94 12.66 6.46
C LEU A 306 1.42 12.83 5.03
N GLY A 307 1.25 14.03 4.47
CA GLY A 307 1.71 14.39 3.13
C GLY A 307 2.88 15.34 3.23
N TYR A 308 4.01 14.94 2.65
CA TYR A 308 5.23 15.73 2.58
C TYR A 308 5.57 16.10 1.14
N SER A 309 6.23 17.24 0.97
CA SER A 309 6.91 17.58 -0.29
C SER A 309 8.07 16.61 -0.57
N GLU A 310 8.61 16.61 -1.79
CA GLU A 310 9.83 15.84 -2.12
C GLU A 310 11.04 16.26 -1.27
N THR A 311 11.07 17.51 -0.79
CA THR A 311 12.13 18.03 0.08
C THR A 311 11.96 17.61 1.54
N GLY A 312 10.84 16.97 1.89
CA GLY A 312 10.56 16.50 3.24
C GLY A 312 9.86 17.50 4.16
N GLU A 313 9.28 18.58 3.61
CA GLU A 313 8.45 19.52 4.37
C GLU A 313 7.05 18.94 4.57
N LEU A 314 6.54 18.96 5.81
CA LEU A 314 5.18 18.51 6.12
C LEU A 314 4.17 19.54 5.61
N GLU A 315 3.34 19.15 4.65
CA GLU A 315 2.33 20.02 4.08
C GLU A 315 0.92 19.67 4.57
N ASN A 316 0.67 18.40 4.89
CA ASN A 316 -0.66 17.90 5.23
C ASN A 316 -0.59 16.86 6.34
N SER A 317 -1.55 16.92 7.26
CA SER A 317 -1.83 15.87 8.23
C SER A 317 -3.32 15.60 8.25
N VAL A 318 -3.71 14.36 7.98
CA VAL A 318 -5.11 13.96 7.88
C VAL A 318 -5.34 12.74 8.76
N LEU A 319 -6.26 12.87 9.73
CA LEU A 319 -6.80 11.72 10.45
C LEU A 319 -7.43 10.78 9.42
N PHE A 320 -6.90 9.57 9.29
CA PHE A 320 -7.35 8.60 8.30
C PHE A 320 -8.39 7.64 8.87
N GLY A 321 -8.14 7.14 10.08
CA GLY A 321 -9.06 6.22 10.75
C GLY A 321 -8.74 6.07 12.22
N LYS A 322 -9.64 5.42 12.96
CA LYS A 322 -9.40 4.98 14.34
C LYS A 322 -9.31 3.47 14.38
N ARG A 323 -8.53 2.95 15.33
CA ARG A 323 -8.53 1.51 15.59
C ARG A 323 -9.92 1.09 16.04
N ASP A 324 -10.38 -0.04 15.52
CA ASP A 324 -11.58 -0.70 15.99
C ASP A 324 -11.20 -1.52 17.23
N PRO A 325 -11.73 -1.19 18.43
CA PRO A 325 -11.39 -1.92 19.65
C PRO A 325 -11.83 -3.38 19.60
N ASN A 326 -12.77 -3.75 18.70
CA ASN A 326 -13.23 -5.13 18.55
C ASN A 326 -12.35 -5.95 17.59
N ARG A 327 -11.38 -5.33 16.92
CA ARG A 327 -10.42 -6.01 16.06
C ARG A 327 -9.06 -5.99 16.73
N SER A 328 -8.59 -7.16 17.14
CA SER A 328 -7.25 -7.33 17.70
C SER A 328 -6.16 -6.82 16.74
N TRP A 329 -6.39 -6.96 15.43
CA TRP A 329 -5.49 -6.52 14.37
C TRP A 329 -6.24 -5.75 13.28
N GLN A 330 -5.74 -4.55 12.94
CA GLN A 330 -6.13 -3.82 11.74
C GLN A 330 -4.89 -3.68 10.87
N ASN A 331 -4.87 -4.40 9.76
CA ASN A 331 -3.81 -4.27 8.77
C ASN A 331 -4.19 -3.09 7.88
N ILE A 332 -3.35 -2.06 7.92
CA ILE A 332 -3.43 -0.92 7.02
C ILE A 332 -2.16 -0.90 6.20
N ASP A 333 -2.33 -0.85 4.89
CA ASP A 333 -1.23 -0.85 3.93
C ASP A 333 -1.37 0.32 2.95
N ILE A 334 -0.27 0.89 2.49
CA ILE A 334 -0.20 1.91 1.46
C ILE A 334 0.76 1.48 0.36
N LYS A 335 0.26 1.41 -0.87
CA LYS A 335 1.02 1.01 -2.06
C LYS A 335 0.86 2.08 -3.13
N SER A 336 1.88 2.25 -3.96
CA SER A 336 1.86 3.23 -5.05
C SER A 336 2.34 2.59 -6.33
N HIS A 337 1.72 2.97 -7.45
CA HIS A 337 2.22 2.64 -8.77
C HIS A 337 2.97 3.84 -9.40
N PRO A 338 4.13 3.64 -10.05
CA PRO A 338 4.90 4.73 -10.68
C PRO A 338 4.13 5.58 -11.69
N CYS A 339 3.19 4.96 -12.41
CA CYS A 339 2.36 5.60 -13.43
C CYS A 339 0.86 5.53 -13.09
N GLY A 340 0.52 5.26 -11.84
CA GLY A 340 -0.85 4.95 -11.44
C GLY A 340 -1.23 5.55 -10.09
N PRO A 341 -2.27 5.00 -9.44
CA PRO A 341 -2.77 5.54 -8.20
C PRO A 341 -1.87 5.21 -7.01
N VAL A 342 -2.11 5.92 -5.91
CA VAL A 342 -1.72 5.45 -4.58
C VAL A 342 -2.93 4.73 -3.99
N VAL A 343 -2.72 3.70 -3.20
CA VAL A 343 -3.78 2.85 -2.66
C VAL A 343 -3.56 2.68 -1.19
N VAL A 344 -4.60 2.94 -0.40
CA VAL A 344 -4.62 2.60 1.03
C VAL A 344 -5.60 1.48 1.27
N GLY A 345 -5.09 0.31 1.67
CA GLY A 345 -5.87 -0.83 2.12
C GLY A 345 -6.12 -0.76 3.63
N VAL A 346 -7.33 -1.04 4.09
CA VAL A 346 -7.70 -1.20 5.50
C VAL A 346 -8.56 -2.43 5.59
N SER A 347 -8.15 -3.44 6.38
CA SER A 347 -8.86 -4.72 6.59
C SER A 347 -10.33 -4.71 6.13
N ASP A 348 -10.56 -5.26 4.93
CA ASP A 348 -11.83 -5.41 4.17
C ASP A 348 -12.17 -4.29 3.16
N ASN A 349 -11.26 -3.32 2.95
CA ASN A 349 -11.51 -2.11 2.17
C ASN A 349 -10.25 -1.58 1.47
N ILE A 350 -10.47 -0.93 0.32
CA ILE A 350 -9.42 -0.24 -0.43
C ILE A 350 -9.91 1.14 -0.80
N THR A 351 -9.06 2.15 -0.59
CA THR A 351 -9.26 3.50 -1.10
C THR A 351 -8.14 3.82 -2.07
N LEU A 352 -8.47 4.01 -3.35
CA LEU A 352 -7.55 4.62 -4.32
C LEU A 352 -7.47 6.12 -4.01
N LEU A 353 -6.26 6.66 -3.92
CA LEU A 353 -5.94 8.07 -3.68
C LEU A 353 -5.52 8.74 -4.99
#